data_AF-A0A1A0D902-F1
#
_entry.id   AF-A0A1A0D902-F1
#
_cell.length_a   1.000
_cell.length_b   1.000
_cell.length_c   1.000
_cell.angle_alpha   90.00
_cell.angle_beta   90.00
_cell.angle_gamma   90.00
#
_symmetry.space_group_name_H-M   'P 1'
#
loop_
_entity.id
_entity.type
_entity.pdbx_description
1 polymer ?
#
loop_
_entity_poly.entity_id
_entity_poly.type
_entity_poly.pdbx_seq_one_letter_code
_entity_poly.pdbx_strand_id
1 'polypeptide(L)'
;MSHFQNENIENNNAKKKLSPFQKLSSAQKALKKDILEFCKAHQKNEHAIFVIEGDAGTGKSLVINSIFNDLQRMARSSQDEDCFSGKENYLIVNHPEMMKLYTNISEDFPYIRKKDFERPTTFINKMNKLGKKADVVLIDETHLLLTRPDKYNRFNQNNHLEEIIKLARIVILVFDEKQVLKFKSYWNKDTLSEIINGFPVETFYLTDQFRMHANADVLEWIKNFCLKKVTTFPKKQNFDFRCFDDAQEMYALIKQKNSQCGLSRIVATYDYPYRLDGKEHFIDEGRFHLRWDLSKPDEKLPWAERPDTINEVGSVYTVQGFDLNYVGLILGPSVTYDAQADCLRLDPTRYEDGAAFAGKDAEISQKGCTSG
;
A
#
# COMPACT_ATOMS: atom_id res chain seq x y z
N MET A 1 -31.10 1.72 16.92
CA MET A 1 -30.23 1.45 15.76
C MET A 1 -29.36 2.66 15.34
N SER A 2 -29.28 3.75 16.14
CA SER A 2 -28.50 4.96 15.81
C SER A 2 -27.16 5.10 16.56
N HIS A 3 -26.86 4.25 17.55
CA HIS A 3 -25.62 4.39 18.35
C HIS A 3 -24.38 3.75 17.70
N PHE A 4 -24.51 2.64 16.97
CA PHE A 4 -23.36 1.92 16.38
C PHE A 4 -22.84 2.52 15.07
N GLN A 5 -23.66 3.26 14.31
CA GLN A 5 -23.21 3.93 13.08
C GLN A 5 -22.41 5.21 13.38
N ASN A 6 -22.72 5.91 14.48
CA ASN A 6 -21.99 7.11 14.88
C ASN A 6 -20.60 6.80 15.46
N GLU A 7 -20.42 5.66 16.15
CA GLU A 7 -19.10 5.26 16.66
C GLU A 7 -18.05 4.99 15.56
N ASN A 8 -18.48 4.52 14.37
CA ASN A 8 -17.58 4.25 13.26
C ASN A 8 -17.15 5.52 12.50
N ILE A 9 -17.99 6.55 12.48
CA ILE A 9 -17.70 7.82 11.81
C ILE A 9 -16.71 8.68 12.61
N GLU A 10 -16.77 8.65 13.94
CA GLU A 10 -15.84 9.38 14.82
C GLU A 10 -14.44 8.73 14.96
N ASN A 11 -14.22 7.52 14.43
CA ASN A 11 -13.01 6.73 14.67
C ASN A 11 -12.15 6.35 13.46
N ASN A 12 -12.44 6.83 12.25
CA ASN A 12 -11.64 6.50 11.06
C ASN A 12 -10.29 7.24 10.96
N ASN A 13 -9.70 7.65 12.09
CA ASN A 13 -8.38 8.27 12.12
C ASN A 13 -7.30 7.21 11.80
N ALA A 14 -6.46 7.44 10.79
CA ALA A 14 -5.48 6.46 10.34
C ALA A 14 -4.45 6.16 11.44
N LYS A 15 -4.10 7.15 12.28
CA LYS A 15 -3.25 6.93 13.47
C LYS A 15 -3.88 5.96 14.46
N LYS A 16 -5.19 6.06 14.71
CA LYS A 16 -5.90 5.12 15.62
C LYS A 16 -5.94 3.72 15.04
N LYS A 17 -6.16 3.58 13.72
CA LYS A 17 -6.23 2.30 13.00
C LYS A 17 -4.91 1.56 12.84
N LEU A 18 -3.79 2.27 12.96
CA LEU A 18 -2.46 1.67 12.97
C LEU A 18 -1.82 1.69 14.36
N SER A 19 -2.54 2.17 15.38
CA SER A 19 -2.02 2.17 16.75
C SER A 19 -1.75 0.74 17.21
N PRO A 20 -0.55 0.41 17.71
CA PRO A 20 -0.22 -0.92 18.20
C PRO A 20 -1.04 -1.32 19.45
N PHE A 21 -1.76 -0.37 20.05
CA PHE A 21 -2.70 -0.60 21.15
C PHE A 21 -4.10 -1.00 20.67
N GLN A 22 -4.37 -0.98 19.36
CA GLN A 22 -5.62 -1.47 18.82
C GLN A 22 -5.76 -2.98 19.08
N LYS A 23 -6.97 -3.42 19.38
CA LYS A 23 -7.26 -4.82 19.70
C LYS A 23 -7.06 -5.69 18.45
N LEU A 24 -5.99 -6.48 18.45
CA LEU A 24 -5.73 -7.48 17.42
C LEU A 24 -6.76 -8.62 17.47
N SER A 25 -7.13 -9.15 16.29
CA SER A 25 -7.92 -10.37 16.16
C SER A 25 -7.14 -11.60 16.68
N SER A 26 -7.82 -12.74 16.87
CA SER A 26 -7.15 -13.98 17.28
C SER A 26 -6.09 -14.42 16.26
N ALA A 27 -6.40 -14.34 14.96
CA ALA A 27 -5.45 -14.66 13.89
C ALA A 27 -4.24 -13.72 13.89
N GLN A 28 -4.47 -12.41 14.09
CA GLN A 28 -3.39 -11.42 14.17
C GLN A 28 -2.49 -11.60 15.40
N LYS A 29 -3.05 -12.06 16.53
CA LYS A 29 -2.27 -12.41 17.73
C LYS A 29 -1.44 -13.67 17.50
N ALA A 30 -2.00 -14.69 16.85
CA ALA A 30 -1.26 -15.89 16.46
C ALA A 30 -0.09 -15.54 15.54
N LEU A 31 -0.34 -14.78 14.48
CA LEU A 31 0.69 -14.27 13.57
C LEU A 31 1.81 -13.53 14.32
N LYS A 32 1.45 -12.62 15.24
CA LYS A 32 2.43 -11.90 16.06
C LYS A 32 3.29 -12.85 16.89
N LYS A 33 2.69 -13.90 17.48
CA LYS A 33 3.41 -14.91 18.25
C LYS A 33 4.36 -15.69 17.34
N ASP A 34 3.87 -16.18 16.20
CA ASP A 34 4.64 -17.00 15.26
C ASP A 34 5.86 -16.22 14.72
N ILE A 35 5.69 -14.94 14.39
CA ILE A 35 6.82 -14.08 13.95
C ILE A 35 7.86 -13.90 15.06
N LEU A 36 7.43 -13.72 16.31
CA LEU A 36 8.38 -13.59 17.41
C LEU A 36 9.13 -14.92 17.67
N GLU A 37 8.45 -16.06 17.56
CA GLU A 37 9.07 -17.39 17.68
C GLU A 37 10.04 -17.66 16.52
N PHE A 38 9.66 -17.33 15.29
CA PHE A 38 10.52 -17.37 14.11
C PHE A 38 11.79 -16.53 14.30
N CYS A 39 11.63 -15.28 14.75
CA CYS A 39 12.76 -14.40 15.02
C CYS A 39 13.71 -14.95 16.09
N LYS A 40 13.20 -15.68 17.09
CA LYS A 40 14.01 -16.34 18.12
C LYS A 40 14.73 -17.59 17.58
N ALA A 41 14.06 -18.38 16.75
CA ALA A 41 14.62 -19.59 16.16
C ALA A 41 15.77 -19.28 15.18
N HIS A 42 15.66 -18.17 14.44
CA HIS A 42 16.57 -17.85 13.33
C HIS A 42 17.67 -16.83 13.65
N GLN A 43 17.96 -16.56 14.92
CA GLN A 43 19.00 -15.59 15.31
C GLN A 43 20.42 -15.96 14.87
N LYS A 44 20.68 -17.25 14.63
CA LYS A 44 21.98 -17.78 14.23
C LYS A 44 22.07 -18.07 12.73
N ASN A 45 20.95 -18.03 12.00
CA ASN A 45 20.96 -18.16 10.55
C ASN A 45 21.64 -16.95 9.91
N GLU A 46 22.17 -17.14 8.71
CA GLU A 46 22.71 -16.01 7.94
C GLU A 46 21.57 -15.10 7.47
N HIS A 47 20.51 -15.71 6.94
CA HIS A 47 19.30 -15.08 6.42
C HIS A 47 18.08 -15.98 6.71
N ALA A 48 16.95 -15.39 7.06
CA ALA A 48 15.66 -16.07 7.22
C ALA A 48 14.52 -15.12 6.85
N ILE A 49 13.44 -15.65 6.27
CA ILE A 49 12.35 -14.85 5.68
C ILE A 49 11.00 -15.31 6.23
N PHE A 50 10.16 -14.36 6.64
CA PHE A 50 8.78 -14.61 7.02
C PHE A 50 7.85 -13.85 6.10
N VAL A 51 6.93 -14.53 5.44
CA VAL A 51 5.98 -13.93 4.49
C VAL A 51 4.58 -13.87 5.12
N ILE A 52 4.01 -12.67 5.15
CA ILE A 52 2.63 -12.42 5.56
C ILE A 52 1.82 -12.17 4.29
N GLU A 53 0.93 -13.10 3.98
CA GLU A 53 -0.03 -12.96 2.90
C GLU A 53 -1.43 -12.64 3.44
N GLY A 54 -2.25 -11.99 2.63
CA GLY A 54 -3.66 -11.77 2.91
C GLY A 54 -4.24 -10.72 2.00
N ASP A 55 -5.56 -10.69 1.87
CA ASP A 55 -6.25 -9.72 1.02
C ASP A 55 -6.21 -8.30 1.60
N ALA A 56 -6.55 -7.32 0.77
CA ALA A 56 -6.68 -5.93 1.19
C ALA A 56 -7.70 -5.81 2.35
N GLY A 57 -7.28 -5.18 3.45
CA GLY A 57 -8.15 -4.99 4.61
C GLY A 57 -8.12 -6.07 5.68
N THR A 58 -7.15 -6.97 5.65
CA THR A 58 -6.88 -7.95 6.71
C THR A 58 -6.07 -7.39 7.89
N GLY A 59 -5.69 -6.10 7.83
CA GLY A 59 -4.99 -5.42 8.91
C GLY A 59 -3.48 -5.70 8.98
N LYS A 60 -2.85 -6.06 7.86
CA LYS A 60 -1.41 -6.40 7.76
C LYS A 60 -0.50 -5.31 8.33
N SER A 61 -0.69 -4.06 7.92
CA SER A 61 0.08 -2.90 8.41
C SER A 61 -0.07 -2.65 9.92
N LEU A 62 -1.24 -2.95 10.50
CA LEU A 62 -1.49 -2.85 11.95
C LEU A 62 -0.67 -3.92 12.71
N VAL A 63 -0.66 -5.16 12.19
CA VAL A 63 0.14 -6.24 12.76
C VAL A 63 1.63 -5.93 12.70
N ILE A 64 2.12 -5.48 11.54
CA ILE A 64 3.51 -5.04 11.37
C ILE A 64 3.89 -3.96 12.37
N ASN A 65 3.04 -2.94 12.56
CA ASN A 65 3.34 -1.88 13.52
C ASN A 65 3.37 -2.41 14.97
N SER A 66 2.46 -3.32 15.32
CA SER A 66 2.43 -3.95 16.64
C SER A 66 3.67 -4.81 16.91
N ILE A 67 4.13 -5.58 15.91
CA ILE A 67 5.34 -6.39 16.00
C ILE A 67 6.57 -5.48 16.10
N PHE A 68 6.65 -4.46 15.26
CA PHE A 68 7.77 -3.53 15.25
C PHE A 68 7.92 -2.81 16.59
N ASN A 69 6.80 -2.35 17.18
CA ASN A 69 6.81 -1.74 18.51
C ASN A 69 7.35 -2.71 19.59
N ASP A 70 6.94 -3.98 19.55
CA ASP A 70 7.42 -4.99 20.50
C ASP A 70 8.91 -5.27 20.32
N LEU A 71 9.39 -5.41 19.08
CA LEU A 71 10.82 -5.60 18.77
C LEU A 71 11.65 -4.41 19.26
N GLN A 72 11.20 -3.18 19.02
CA GLN A 72 11.90 -1.98 19.47
C GLN A 72 11.89 -1.84 21.00
N ARG A 73 10.79 -2.23 21.65
CA ARG A 73 10.73 -2.30 23.13
C ARG A 73 11.73 -3.31 23.66
N MET A 74 11.75 -4.54 23.14
CA MET A 74 12.69 -5.59 23.56
C MET A 74 14.16 -5.21 23.29
N ALA A 75 14.44 -4.51 22.19
CA ALA A 75 15.79 -4.08 21.85
C ALA A 75 16.33 -2.93 22.72
N ARG A 76 15.44 -2.09 23.28
CA ARG A 76 15.81 -0.85 24.00
C ARG A 76 15.51 -0.91 25.49
N SER A 77 14.67 -1.84 25.95
CA SER A 77 14.40 -2.06 27.36
C SER A 77 15.61 -2.71 28.02
N SER A 78 16.11 -2.09 29.08
CA SER A 78 17.19 -2.64 29.91
C SER A 78 16.70 -3.68 30.93
N GLN A 79 15.39 -3.91 31.02
CA GLN A 79 14.77 -4.74 32.06
C GLN A 79 14.66 -6.22 31.70
N ASP A 80 14.76 -6.57 30.41
CA ASP A 80 14.71 -7.94 29.96
C ASP A 80 16.08 -8.30 29.34
N GLU A 81 16.78 -9.30 29.91
CA GLU A 81 17.83 -10.04 29.19
C GLU A 81 17.17 -10.88 28.08
N ASP A 82 16.44 -10.23 27.18
CA ASP A 82 15.84 -10.86 26.03
C ASP A 82 16.91 -10.96 24.93
N CYS A 83 16.78 -12.01 24.12
CA CYS A 83 17.63 -12.29 22.96
C CYS A 83 17.61 -11.18 21.89
N PHE A 84 16.70 -10.20 22.04
CA PHE A 84 16.59 -9.02 21.20
C PHE A 84 17.31 -7.78 21.73
N SER A 85 17.89 -7.83 22.94
CA SER A 85 18.57 -6.69 23.54
C SER A 85 19.71 -6.17 22.66
N GLY A 86 19.72 -4.86 22.39
CA GLY A 86 20.73 -4.21 21.56
C GLY A 86 20.64 -4.48 20.05
N LYS A 87 19.60 -5.18 19.59
CA LYS A 87 19.38 -5.46 18.15
C LYS A 87 18.98 -4.22 17.37
N GLU A 88 19.43 -4.14 16.13
CA GLU A 88 19.13 -3.05 15.21
C GLU A 88 18.03 -3.46 14.22
N ASN A 89 16.81 -2.98 14.46
CA ASN A 89 15.64 -3.32 13.65
C ASN A 89 15.11 -2.12 12.86
N TYR A 90 14.55 -2.39 11.67
CA TYR A 90 14.03 -1.38 10.76
C TYR A 90 12.66 -1.76 10.20
N LEU A 91 11.81 -0.75 9.98
CA LEU A 91 10.60 -0.87 9.17
C LEU A 91 10.80 -0.13 7.85
N ILE A 92 10.76 -0.86 6.74
CA ILE A 92 10.89 -0.32 5.39
C ILE A 92 9.49 -0.04 4.82
N VAL A 93 9.29 1.20 4.39
CA VAL A 93 8.03 1.66 3.79
C VAL A 93 8.37 2.47 2.53
N ASN A 94 7.98 1.95 1.36
CA ASN A 94 8.24 2.67 0.11
C ASN A 94 7.20 3.77 -0.17
N HIS A 95 5.95 3.55 0.26
CA HIS A 95 4.86 4.48 0.00
C HIS A 95 5.02 5.79 0.80
N PRO A 96 5.13 6.97 0.15
CA PRO A 96 5.39 8.25 0.82
C PRO A 96 4.36 8.62 1.89
N GLU A 97 3.08 8.41 1.62
CA GLU A 97 2.01 8.81 2.53
C GLU A 97 1.91 7.85 3.73
N MET A 98 2.21 6.56 3.53
CA MET A 98 2.31 5.60 4.64
C MET A 98 3.53 5.90 5.51
N MET A 99 4.65 6.30 4.90
CA MET A 99 5.85 6.72 5.62
C MET A 99 5.55 7.92 6.54
N LYS A 100 4.80 8.93 6.06
CA LYS A 100 4.31 10.03 6.92
C LYS A 100 3.48 9.51 8.08
N LEU A 101 2.55 8.60 7.81
CA LEU A 101 1.68 8.02 8.84
C LEU A 101 2.47 7.28 9.92
N TYR A 102 3.37 6.37 9.55
CA TYR A 102 4.23 5.65 10.48
C TYR A 102 5.11 6.59 11.32
N THR A 103 5.69 7.62 10.69
CA THR A 103 6.47 8.64 11.39
C THR A 103 5.63 9.40 12.41
N ASN A 104 4.42 9.81 12.02
CA ASN A 104 3.53 10.59 12.89
C ASN A 104 2.95 9.75 14.02
N ILE A 105 2.79 8.45 13.82
CA ILE A 105 2.41 7.49 14.86
C ILE A 105 3.58 7.33 15.83
N SER A 106 4.81 7.19 15.33
CA SER A 106 6.01 6.96 16.16
C SER A 106 6.27 8.01 17.24
N GLU A 107 5.78 9.24 17.08
CA GLU A 107 5.90 10.33 18.07
C GLU A 107 5.21 10.00 19.40
N ASP A 108 4.21 9.11 19.37
CA ASP A 108 3.45 8.69 20.55
C ASP A 108 4.06 7.45 21.25
N PHE A 109 5.14 6.85 20.72
CA PHE A 109 5.71 5.59 21.22
C PHE A 109 7.11 5.78 21.83
N PRO A 110 7.33 5.36 23.09
CA PRO A 110 8.59 5.62 23.80
C PRO A 110 9.80 4.90 23.18
N TYR A 111 9.57 3.76 22.53
CA TYR A 111 10.64 2.91 21.99
C TYR A 111 10.85 3.06 20.49
N ILE A 112 10.04 3.84 19.78
CA ILE A 112 10.17 4.01 18.32
C ILE A 112 10.76 5.39 18.04
N ARG A 113 11.70 5.47 17.10
CA ARG A 113 12.32 6.72 16.65
C ARG A 113 12.13 6.86 15.14
N LYS A 114 12.08 8.09 14.65
CA LYS A 114 11.93 8.38 13.21
C LYS A 114 12.99 7.69 12.34
N LYS A 115 14.22 7.55 12.84
CA LYS A 115 15.33 6.87 12.15
C LYS A 115 15.17 5.35 11.99
N ASP A 116 14.19 4.76 12.66
CA ASP A 116 13.94 3.32 12.62
C ASP A 116 13.06 2.95 11.40
N PHE A 117 12.47 3.96 10.75
CA PHE A 117 11.78 3.83 9.49
C PHE A 117 12.66 4.33 8.36
N GLU A 118 12.73 3.56 7.28
CA GLU A 118 13.58 3.90 6.12
C GLU A 118 12.84 3.62 4.81
N ARG A 119 13.22 4.34 3.75
CA ARG A 119 12.86 3.93 2.39
C ARG A 119 13.83 2.85 1.89
N PRO A 120 13.41 1.95 0.99
CA PRO A 120 14.25 0.83 0.55
C PRO A 120 15.63 1.25 0.06
N THR A 121 15.71 2.22 -0.87
CA THR A 121 16.99 2.67 -1.44
C THR A 121 17.87 3.39 -0.41
N THR A 122 17.27 4.15 0.50
CA THR A 122 17.99 4.82 1.59
C THR A 122 18.60 3.79 2.55
N PHE A 123 17.82 2.78 2.95
CA PHE A 123 18.28 1.68 3.78
C PHE A 123 19.45 0.93 3.11
N ILE A 124 19.28 0.49 1.87
CA ILE A 124 20.31 -0.26 1.12
C ILE A 124 21.61 0.53 1.04
N ASN A 125 21.54 1.81 0.63
CA ASN A 125 22.73 2.65 0.49
C ASN A 125 23.42 2.93 1.84
N LYS A 126 22.64 3.14 2.90
CA LYS A 126 23.16 3.37 4.26
C LYS A 126 23.87 2.14 4.81
N MET A 127 23.25 0.97 4.74
CA MET A 127 23.80 -0.27 5.30
C MET A 127 25.06 -0.72 4.54
N ASN A 128 25.06 -0.60 3.20
CA ASN A 128 26.24 -0.83 2.37
C ASN A 128 27.40 0.12 2.75
N LYS A 129 27.12 1.42 2.91
CA LYS A 129 28.14 2.40 3.31
C LYS A 129 28.73 2.10 4.69
N LEU A 130 27.92 1.60 5.62
CA LEU A 130 28.35 1.25 6.97
C LEU A 130 29.02 -0.13 7.05
N GLY A 131 28.89 -0.97 6.02
CA GLY A 131 29.34 -2.37 6.07
C GLY A 131 28.62 -3.19 7.14
N LYS A 132 27.35 -2.87 7.43
CA LYS A 132 26.56 -3.49 8.50
C LYS A 132 25.38 -4.28 7.93
N LYS A 133 24.89 -5.24 8.73
CA LYS A 133 23.61 -5.93 8.52
C LYS A 133 22.66 -5.59 9.67
N ALA A 134 21.39 -5.40 9.36
CA ALA A 134 20.33 -5.25 10.36
C ALA A 134 19.94 -6.63 10.95
N ASP A 135 19.40 -6.64 12.16
CA ASP A 135 18.96 -7.88 12.79
C ASP A 135 17.58 -8.32 12.28
N VAL A 136 16.60 -7.41 12.28
CA VAL A 136 15.25 -7.65 11.76
C VAL A 136 14.81 -6.49 10.88
N VAL A 137 14.39 -6.78 9.66
CA VAL A 137 13.81 -5.81 8.74
C VAL A 137 12.38 -6.23 8.42
N LEU A 138 11.43 -5.36 8.72
CA LEU A 138 10.03 -5.52 8.33
C LEU A 138 9.80 -4.68 7.07
N ILE A 139 9.06 -5.20 6.11
CA ILE A 139 8.70 -4.50 4.88
C ILE A 139 7.19 -4.50 4.74
N ASP A 140 6.60 -3.31 4.74
CA ASP A 140 5.18 -3.14 4.40
C ASP A 140 5.02 -2.89 2.90
N GLU A 141 3.92 -3.39 2.32
CA GLU A 141 3.59 -3.26 0.90
C GLU A 141 4.76 -3.69 -0.03
N THR A 142 5.28 -4.93 0.17
CA THR A 142 6.48 -5.45 -0.53
C THR A 142 6.37 -5.37 -2.05
N HIS A 143 5.15 -5.45 -2.59
CA HIS A 143 4.87 -5.27 -4.02
C HIS A 143 5.25 -3.88 -4.57
N LEU A 144 5.52 -2.89 -3.71
CA LEU A 144 6.04 -1.58 -4.11
C LEU A 144 7.57 -1.54 -4.25
N LEU A 145 8.29 -2.59 -3.88
CA LEU A 145 9.74 -2.65 -4.02
C LEU A 145 10.16 -2.69 -5.49
N LEU A 146 11.31 -2.09 -5.86
CA LEU A 146 11.81 -2.11 -7.23
C LEU A 146 12.37 -3.49 -7.59
N THR A 147 12.00 -4.00 -8.77
CA THR A 147 12.54 -5.25 -9.34
C THR A 147 13.57 -4.98 -10.45
N ARG A 148 14.03 -3.74 -10.57
CA ARG A 148 15.03 -3.29 -11.55
C ARG A 148 15.79 -2.05 -11.06
N PRO A 149 16.94 -1.72 -11.68
CA PRO A 149 17.66 -0.50 -11.36
C PRO A 149 16.81 0.77 -11.59
N ASP A 150 16.98 1.76 -10.74
CA ASP A 150 16.41 3.10 -10.88
C ASP A 150 17.49 4.15 -10.54
N LYS A 151 18.26 4.52 -11.57
CA LYS A 151 19.36 5.48 -11.44
C LYS A 151 18.89 6.85 -10.94
N TYR A 152 17.67 7.26 -11.27
CA TYR A 152 17.11 8.53 -10.81
C TYR A 152 16.98 8.54 -9.28
N ASN A 153 16.52 7.43 -8.71
CA ASN A 153 16.43 7.24 -7.26
C ASN A 153 17.73 6.74 -6.62
N ARG A 154 18.85 6.72 -7.36
CA ARG A 154 20.16 6.23 -6.91
C ARG A 154 20.13 4.76 -6.46
N PHE A 155 19.30 3.96 -7.12
CA PHE A 155 19.29 2.51 -6.99
C PHE A 155 19.97 1.90 -8.22
N ASN A 156 21.17 1.35 -8.04
CA ASN A 156 21.98 0.83 -9.15
C ASN A 156 21.97 -0.70 -9.23
N GLN A 157 21.40 -1.37 -8.24
CA GLN A 157 21.29 -2.83 -8.18
C GLN A 157 20.03 -3.31 -8.91
N ASN A 158 19.84 -4.63 -8.95
CA ASN A 158 18.79 -5.24 -9.76
C ASN A 158 17.46 -5.36 -9.02
N ASN A 159 17.44 -5.67 -7.73
CA ASN A 159 16.19 -5.92 -7.00
C ASN A 159 16.30 -5.44 -5.55
N HIS A 160 15.34 -4.64 -5.09
CA HIS A 160 15.31 -4.15 -3.71
C HIS A 160 15.24 -5.28 -2.69
N LEU A 161 14.40 -6.30 -2.91
CA LEU A 161 14.22 -7.38 -1.95
C LEU A 161 15.50 -8.20 -1.78
N GLU A 162 16.16 -8.57 -2.88
CA GLU A 162 17.44 -9.28 -2.84
C GLU A 162 18.50 -8.52 -2.05
N GLU A 163 18.62 -7.21 -2.29
CA GLU A 163 19.58 -6.36 -1.58
C GLU A 163 19.23 -6.21 -0.09
N ILE A 164 17.94 -6.11 0.24
CA ILE A 164 17.49 -6.05 1.64
C ILE A 164 17.78 -7.37 2.36
N ILE A 165 17.54 -8.53 1.71
CA ILE A 165 17.87 -9.84 2.27
C ILE A 165 19.37 -9.92 2.58
N LYS A 166 20.25 -9.52 1.66
CA LYS A 166 21.71 -9.50 1.90
C LYS A 166 22.11 -8.64 3.10
N LEU A 167 21.34 -7.59 3.38
CA LEU A 167 21.61 -6.58 4.42
C LEU A 167 20.85 -6.81 5.72
N ALA A 168 20.11 -7.91 5.87
CA ALA A 168 19.32 -8.23 7.05
C ALA A 168 19.46 -9.70 7.43
N ARG A 169 19.48 -9.99 8.73
CA ARG A 169 19.46 -11.38 9.21
C ARG A 169 18.07 -12.01 9.08
N ILE A 170 17.04 -11.27 9.49
CA ILE A 170 15.64 -11.70 9.35
C ILE A 170 14.88 -10.65 8.55
N VAL A 171 14.12 -11.09 7.55
CA VAL A 171 13.23 -10.23 6.75
C VAL A 171 11.79 -10.69 6.90
N ILE A 172 10.91 -9.79 7.34
CA ILE A 172 9.47 -10.03 7.44
C ILE A 172 8.77 -9.21 6.36
N LEU A 173 8.06 -9.88 5.45
CA LEU A 173 7.47 -9.30 4.24
C LEU A 173 5.96 -9.31 4.33
N VAL A 174 5.31 -8.17 4.06
CA VAL A 174 3.88 -8.14 3.75
C VAL A 174 3.70 -8.18 2.25
N PHE A 175 3.02 -9.20 1.74
CA PHE A 175 2.75 -9.38 0.33
C PHE A 175 1.26 -9.51 0.05
N ASP A 176 0.77 -8.72 -0.91
CA ASP A 176 -0.62 -8.79 -1.39
C ASP A 176 -0.61 -8.87 -2.92
N GLU A 177 -0.77 -10.09 -3.44
CA GLU A 177 -0.75 -10.38 -4.87
C GLU A 177 -1.80 -9.58 -5.66
N LYS A 178 -2.94 -9.27 -5.04
CA LYS A 178 -4.05 -8.55 -5.70
C LYS A 178 -3.82 -7.05 -5.74
N GLN A 179 -2.89 -6.53 -4.91
CA GLN A 179 -2.53 -5.11 -4.86
C GLN A 179 -1.31 -4.75 -5.73
N VAL A 180 -0.84 -5.68 -6.57
CA VAL A 180 0.20 -5.38 -7.55
C VAL A 180 -0.34 -4.39 -8.58
N LEU A 181 -0.23 -3.11 -8.26
CA LEU A 181 -0.37 -2.02 -9.21
C LEU A 181 0.82 -2.11 -10.17
N LYS A 182 0.56 -2.07 -11.47
CA LYS A 182 1.58 -2.17 -12.52
C LYS A 182 2.45 -0.91 -12.56
N PHE A 183 3.37 -0.74 -11.63
CA PHE A 183 4.36 0.34 -11.61
C PHE A 183 5.75 -0.23 -11.39
N LYS A 184 6.69 0.00 -12.33
CA LYS A 184 8.15 -0.27 -12.27
C LYS A 184 8.66 -1.60 -11.68
N SER A 185 7.79 -2.46 -11.16
CA SER A 185 8.02 -3.53 -10.20
C SER A 185 7.07 -4.65 -10.58
N TYR A 186 7.63 -5.69 -11.19
CA TYR A 186 6.88 -6.85 -11.66
C TYR A 186 6.88 -7.88 -10.54
N TRP A 187 6.00 -7.70 -9.56
CA TRP A 187 5.81 -8.67 -8.49
C TRP A 187 4.68 -9.63 -8.81
N ASN A 188 4.98 -10.92 -8.79
CA ASN A 188 4.00 -11.98 -8.72
C ASN A 188 4.54 -13.07 -7.76
N LYS A 189 3.74 -14.11 -7.52
CA LYS A 189 4.17 -15.22 -6.66
C LYS A 189 5.42 -15.93 -7.17
N ASP A 190 5.59 -16.04 -8.47
CA ASP A 190 6.75 -16.71 -9.08
C ASP A 190 8.04 -15.91 -8.82
N THR A 191 8.05 -14.61 -9.11
CA THR A 191 9.16 -13.69 -8.83
C THR A 191 9.53 -13.70 -7.34
N LEU A 192 8.53 -13.66 -6.45
CA LEU A 192 8.79 -13.72 -5.01
C LEU A 192 9.40 -15.07 -4.63
N SER A 193 8.84 -16.16 -5.13
CA SER A 193 9.33 -17.53 -4.86
C SER A 193 10.75 -17.73 -5.36
N GLU A 194 11.10 -17.19 -6.53
CA GLU A 194 12.46 -17.23 -7.09
C GLU A 194 13.47 -16.52 -6.18
N ILE A 195 13.12 -15.32 -5.68
CA ILE A 195 14.01 -14.51 -4.84
C ILE A 195 14.24 -15.15 -3.46
N ILE A 196 13.19 -15.73 -2.85
CA ILE A 196 13.26 -16.31 -1.51
C ILE A 196 13.71 -17.77 -1.52
N ASN A 197 13.88 -18.38 -2.70
CA ASN A 197 14.34 -19.75 -2.83
C ASN A 197 15.74 -19.93 -2.23
N GLY A 198 15.93 -21.03 -1.49
CA GLY A 198 17.20 -21.34 -0.82
C GLY A 198 17.38 -20.70 0.56
N PHE A 199 16.43 -19.89 1.03
CA PHE A 199 16.39 -19.40 2.42
C PHE A 199 15.43 -20.23 3.28
N PRO A 200 15.59 -20.25 4.62
CA PRO A 200 14.52 -20.64 5.54
C PRO A 200 13.34 -19.68 5.40
N VAL A 201 12.19 -20.19 4.97
CA VAL A 201 10.97 -19.40 4.74
C VAL A 201 9.81 -19.98 5.54
N GLU A 202 9.10 -19.12 6.27
CA GLU A 202 7.76 -19.41 6.79
C GLU A 202 6.73 -18.47 6.16
N THR A 203 5.50 -18.93 5.98
CA THR A 203 4.41 -18.14 5.39
C THR A 203 3.16 -18.25 6.21
N PHE A 204 2.52 -17.11 6.49
CA PHE A 204 1.26 -17.04 7.23
C PHE A 204 0.22 -16.28 6.41
N TYR A 205 -1.00 -16.83 6.33
CA TYR A 205 -2.11 -16.26 5.57
C TYR A 205 -3.16 -15.66 6.50
N LEU A 206 -3.39 -14.35 6.39
CA LEU A 206 -4.50 -13.66 7.05
C LEU A 206 -5.75 -13.70 6.17
N THR A 207 -6.79 -14.38 6.65
CA THR A 207 -8.05 -14.58 5.92
C THR A 207 -9.15 -13.58 6.29
N ASP A 208 -9.10 -12.99 7.49
CA ASP A 208 -10.17 -12.15 8.01
C ASP A 208 -10.11 -10.73 7.45
N GLN A 209 -11.08 -10.32 6.62
CA GLN A 209 -11.17 -8.96 6.06
C GLN A 209 -12.09 -8.05 6.89
N PHE A 210 -11.63 -6.83 7.21
CA PHE A 210 -12.32 -5.90 8.12
C PHE A 210 -12.81 -4.59 7.47
N ARG A 211 -12.46 -4.31 6.19
CA ARG A 211 -12.60 -2.95 5.61
C ARG A 211 -13.95 -2.61 4.98
N MET A 212 -14.76 -3.57 4.54
CA MET A 212 -16.03 -3.29 3.85
C MET A 212 -17.21 -3.98 4.53
N HIS A 213 -18.12 -3.17 5.09
CA HIS A 213 -19.42 -3.63 5.57
C HIS A 213 -20.47 -3.53 4.47
N ALA A 214 -20.27 -4.28 3.38
CA ALA A 214 -21.20 -4.38 2.27
C ALA A 214 -21.78 -5.79 2.18
N ASN A 215 -23.01 -5.91 1.68
CA ASN A 215 -23.62 -7.19 1.37
C ASN A 215 -22.89 -7.85 0.18
N ALA A 216 -23.11 -9.15 0.01
CA ALA A 216 -22.42 -9.97 -0.99
C ALA A 216 -22.57 -9.46 -2.44
N ASP A 217 -23.69 -8.80 -2.77
CA ASP A 217 -23.98 -8.30 -4.12
C ASP A 217 -23.02 -7.18 -4.55
N VAL A 218 -22.67 -6.25 -3.65
CA VAL A 218 -21.65 -5.21 -3.92
C VAL A 218 -20.28 -5.84 -4.09
N LEU A 219 -19.90 -6.77 -3.22
CA LEU A 219 -18.60 -7.45 -3.28
C LEU A 219 -18.46 -8.25 -4.60
N GLU A 220 -19.52 -8.95 -4.99
CA GLU A 220 -19.57 -9.69 -6.24
C GLU A 220 -19.53 -8.76 -7.46
N TRP A 221 -20.25 -7.64 -7.43
CA TRP A 221 -20.20 -6.65 -8.51
C TRP A 221 -18.80 -6.08 -8.69
N ILE A 222 -18.13 -5.67 -7.61
CA ILE A 222 -16.75 -5.15 -7.67
C ILE A 222 -15.80 -6.22 -8.20
N LYS A 223 -15.92 -7.47 -7.73
CA LYS A 223 -15.13 -8.60 -8.21
C LYS A 223 -15.31 -8.81 -9.72
N ASN A 224 -16.55 -8.83 -10.19
CA ASN A 224 -16.86 -9.01 -11.62
C ASN A 224 -16.36 -7.82 -12.46
N PHE A 225 -16.50 -6.60 -11.94
CA PHE A 225 -15.99 -5.39 -12.57
C PHE A 225 -14.46 -5.46 -12.76
N CYS A 226 -13.71 -5.91 -11.74
CA CYS A 226 -12.27 -6.16 -11.85
C CYS A 226 -11.93 -7.28 -12.86
N LEU A 227 -12.83 -8.24 -13.06
CA LEU A 227 -12.75 -9.27 -14.11
C LEU A 227 -13.25 -8.78 -15.48
N LYS A 228 -13.43 -7.47 -15.65
CA LYS A 228 -13.88 -6.80 -16.88
C LYS A 228 -15.33 -7.12 -17.28
N LYS A 229 -16.14 -7.63 -16.36
CA LYS A 229 -17.54 -7.97 -16.60
C LYS A 229 -18.45 -6.99 -15.87
N VAL A 230 -19.36 -6.35 -16.60
CA VAL A 230 -20.39 -5.49 -16.01
C VAL A 230 -21.62 -6.34 -15.71
N THR A 231 -21.91 -6.55 -14.43
CA THR A 231 -23.11 -7.30 -13.99
C THR A 231 -24.19 -6.36 -13.47
N THR A 232 -25.36 -6.91 -13.14
CA THR A 232 -26.47 -6.17 -12.54
C THR A 232 -26.01 -5.35 -11.34
N PHE A 233 -26.34 -4.06 -11.34
CA PHE A 233 -25.92 -3.16 -10.27
C PHE A 233 -26.51 -3.59 -8.91
N PRO A 234 -25.74 -3.51 -7.80
CA PRO A 234 -26.19 -3.95 -6.48
C PRO A 234 -27.44 -3.22 -6.00
N LYS A 235 -28.20 -3.87 -5.10
CA LYS A 235 -29.39 -3.25 -4.50
C LYS A 235 -28.97 -2.23 -3.45
N LYS A 236 -29.82 -1.20 -3.28
CA LYS A 236 -29.63 -0.19 -2.23
C LYS A 236 -29.56 -0.87 -0.85
N GLN A 237 -28.54 -0.50 -0.10
CA GLN A 237 -28.23 -1.06 1.21
C GLN A 237 -27.56 -0.01 2.09
N ASN A 238 -27.11 -0.40 3.28
CA ASN A 238 -26.43 0.50 4.22
C ASN A 238 -25.10 1.02 3.67
N PHE A 239 -24.37 0.18 2.93
CA PHE A 239 -23.19 0.62 2.18
C PHE A 239 -23.64 1.48 1.00
N ASP A 240 -23.28 2.78 1.02
CA ASP A 240 -23.69 3.76 0.02
C ASP A 240 -22.85 3.59 -1.26
N PHE A 241 -23.39 2.82 -2.22
CA PHE A 241 -22.74 2.50 -3.49
C PHE A 241 -23.54 3.08 -4.65
N ARG A 242 -22.88 3.91 -5.48
CA ARG A 242 -23.53 4.68 -6.56
C ARG A 242 -22.63 4.77 -7.79
N CYS A 243 -23.26 4.93 -8.96
CA CYS A 243 -22.61 5.39 -10.18
C CYS A 243 -23.08 6.81 -10.49
N PHE A 244 -22.17 7.63 -11.02
CA PHE A 244 -22.43 8.99 -11.48
C PHE A 244 -21.99 9.10 -12.94
N ASP A 245 -22.77 9.83 -13.72
CA ASP A 245 -22.46 10.25 -15.09
C ASP A 245 -21.76 11.62 -15.14
N ASP A 246 -21.92 12.45 -14.09
CA ASP A 246 -21.24 13.74 -13.92
C ASP A 246 -20.29 13.73 -12.68
N ALA A 247 -18.99 13.88 -12.94
CA ALA A 247 -17.96 13.97 -11.90
C ALA A 247 -18.15 15.18 -10.96
N GLN A 248 -18.74 16.27 -11.44
CA GLN A 248 -19.03 17.47 -10.65
C GLN A 248 -20.14 17.23 -9.62
N GLU A 249 -21.11 16.39 -9.93
CA GLU A 249 -22.16 15.99 -8.98
C GLU A 249 -21.60 15.06 -7.90
N MET A 250 -20.79 14.06 -8.31
CA MET A 250 -20.07 13.20 -7.38
C MET A 250 -19.20 14.04 -6.43
N TYR A 251 -18.46 15.02 -6.95
CA TYR A 251 -17.61 15.89 -6.16
C TYR A 251 -18.40 16.74 -5.15
N ALA A 252 -19.55 17.30 -5.56
CA ALA A 252 -20.41 18.05 -4.65
C ALA A 252 -20.89 17.18 -3.48
N LEU A 253 -21.28 15.93 -3.75
CA LEU A 253 -21.65 14.98 -2.71
C LEU A 253 -20.46 14.62 -1.81
N ILE A 254 -19.27 14.39 -2.37
CA ILE A 254 -18.06 14.11 -1.58
C ILE A 254 -17.70 15.28 -0.65
N LYS A 255 -17.83 16.54 -1.10
CA LYS A 255 -17.66 17.72 -0.21
C LYS A 255 -18.66 17.70 0.93
N GLN A 256 -19.92 17.42 0.63
CA GLN A 256 -20.97 17.32 1.65
C GLN A 256 -20.63 16.21 2.66
N LYS A 257 -20.26 15.01 2.20
CA LYS A 257 -19.85 13.91 3.06
C LYS A 257 -18.63 14.26 3.90
N ASN A 258 -17.61 14.90 3.30
CA ASN A 258 -16.44 15.36 4.03
C ASN A 258 -16.80 16.34 5.15
N SER A 259 -17.77 17.23 4.94
CA SER A 259 -18.23 18.15 5.99
C SER A 259 -18.97 17.46 7.13
N GLN A 260 -19.60 16.31 6.87
CA GLN A 260 -20.39 15.55 7.85
C GLN A 260 -19.54 14.57 8.66
N CYS A 261 -18.60 13.88 8.00
CA CYS A 261 -17.86 12.76 8.60
C CYS A 261 -16.34 12.87 8.43
N GLY A 262 -15.81 13.88 7.73
CA GLY A 262 -14.39 13.96 7.40
C GLY A 262 -13.92 12.83 6.47
N LEU A 263 -12.61 12.82 6.17
CA LEU A 263 -11.91 11.76 5.42
C LEU A 263 -12.67 11.25 4.18
N SER A 264 -13.29 12.17 3.45
CA SER A 264 -13.96 11.86 2.20
C SER A 264 -13.21 12.54 1.07
N ARG A 265 -12.75 11.79 0.07
CA ARG A 265 -11.86 12.30 -0.98
C ARG A 265 -12.28 11.78 -2.35
N ILE A 266 -11.86 12.51 -3.38
CA ILE A 266 -12.00 12.08 -4.76
C ILE A 266 -10.63 11.58 -5.25
N VAL A 267 -10.66 10.46 -5.96
CA VAL A 267 -9.47 9.81 -6.50
C VAL A 267 -9.71 9.43 -7.96
N ALA A 268 -8.65 9.23 -8.72
CA ALA A 268 -8.74 8.77 -10.10
C ALA A 268 -7.68 7.73 -10.45
N THR A 269 -7.94 6.99 -11.54
CA THR A 269 -6.93 6.19 -12.24
C THR A 269 -5.85 7.09 -12.86
N TYR A 270 -4.76 6.47 -13.31
CA TYR A 270 -3.55 7.15 -13.79
C TYR A 270 -3.60 7.62 -15.24
N ASP A 271 -4.78 8.02 -15.68
CA ASP A 271 -5.05 8.38 -17.07
C ASP A 271 -4.84 9.88 -17.34
N TYR A 272 -4.46 10.64 -16.30
CA TYR A 272 -4.26 12.08 -16.36
C TYR A 272 -2.78 12.43 -16.25
N PRO A 273 -2.30 13.47 -16.97
CA PRO A 273 -0.89 13.83 -16.99
C PRO A 273 -0.32 14.06 -15.59
N TYR A 274 0.67 13.24 -15.21
CA TYR A 274 1.43 13.45 -13.99
C TYR A 274 2.87 13.79 -14.34
N ARG A 275 3.29 15.03 -14.08
CA ARG A 275 4.68 15.47 -14.30
C ARG A 275 5.22 16.12 -13.03
N LEU A 276 6.39 15.65 -12.59
CA LEU A 276 7.18 16.28 -11.53
C LEU A 276 7.95 17.50 -12.09
N ASP A 277 7.25 18.39 -12.78
CA ASP A 277 7.80 19.59 -13.42
C ASP A 277 7.57 20.88 -12.62
N GLY A 278 7.03 20.74 -11.40
CA GLY A 278 6.71 21.85 -10.50
C GLY A 278 5.48 22.65 -10.92
N LYS A 279 4.71 22.17 -11.91
CA LYS A 279 3.45 22.78 -12.32
C LYS A 279 2.26 22.08 -11.68
N GLU A 280 1.17 22.83 -11.54
CA GLU A 280 -0.12 22.24 -11.18
C GLU A 280 -0.74 21.59 -12.43
N HIS A 281 -1.18 20.34 -12.27
CA HIS A 281 -1.96 19.61 -13.26
C HIS A 281 -3.42 19.55 -12.80
N PHE A 282 -4.33 19.31 -13.74
CA PHE A 282 -5.77 19.31 -13.48
C PHE A 282 -6.45 18.15 -14.18
N ILE A 283 -7.55 17.68 -13.59
CA ILE A 283 -8.51 16.79 -14.23
C ILE A 283 -9.66 17.63 -14.75
N ASP A 284 -9.94 17.50 -16.04
CA ASP A 284 -11.08 18.08 -16.74
C ASP A 284 -12.00 16.95 -17.21
N GLU A 285 -13.20 16.87 -16.64
CA GLU A 285 -14.23 15.88 -17.02
C GLU A 285 -15.59 16.58 -17.17
N GLY A 286 -15.96 16.89 -18.42
CA GLY A 286 -17.14 17.71 -18.71
C GLY A 286 -17.02 19.11 -18.09
N ARG A 287 -17.78 19.37 -17.02
CA ARG A 287 -17.72 20.62 -16.25
C ARG A 287 -16.94 20.52 -14.94
N PHE A 288 -16.47 19.32 -14.60
CA PHE A 288 -15.62 19.10 -13.44
C PHE A 288 -14.20 19.58 -13.77
N HIS A 289 -13.64 20.39 -12.88
CA HIS A 289 -12.27 20.88 -12.98
C HIS A 289 -11.65 20.90 -11.58
N LEU A 290 -10.60 20.12 -11.36
CA LEU A 290 -9.93 20.06 -10.06
C LEU A 290 -8.45 19.70 -10.20
N ARG A 291 -7.62 20.20 -9.28
CA ARG A 291 -6.18 19.90 -9.24
C ARG A 291 -5.93 18.39 -9.14
N TRP A 292 -4.87 17.95 -9.78
CA TRP A 292 -4.47 16.55 -9.88
C TRP A 292 -3.18 16.27 -9.11
N ASP A 293 -3.28 15.36 -8.13
CA ASP A 293 -2.21 14.63 -7.46
C ASP A 293 -0.96 15.46 -7.11
N LEU A 294 -1.16 16.57 -6.38
CA LEU A 294 -0.06 17.50 -6.10
C LEU A 294 0.89 16.92 -5.06
N SER A 295 2.13 16.66 -5.48
CA SER A 295 3.19 16.23 -4.57
C SER A 295 3.56 17.34 -3.59
N LYS A 296 3.23 17.16 -2.31
CA LYS A 296 3.71 17.98 -1.20
C LYS A 296 4.53 17.12 -0.21
N PRO A 297 5.83 16.91 -0.47
CA PRO A 297 6.67 16.07 0.37
C PRO A 297 6.94 16.67 1.75
N ASP A 298 6.91 18.00 1.88
CA ASP A 298 7.19 18.71 3.14
C ASP A 298 6.01 18.72 4.12
N GLU A 299 4.81 18.35 3.66
CA GLU A 299 3.63 18.24 4.51
C GLU A 299 3.75 17.06 5.47
N LYS A 300 3.51 17.31 6.76
CA LYS A 300 3.60 16.27 7.79
C LYS A 300 2.44 15.30 7.72
N LEU A 301 1.23 15.80 7.47
CA LEU A 301 0.04 14.96 7.43
C LEU A 301 -0.02 14.18 6.11
N PRO A 302 -0.44 12.91 6.14
CA PRO A 302 -0.74 12.18 4.92
C PRO A 302 -1.83 12.87 4.09
N TRP A 303 -1.79 12.69 2.77
CA TRP A 303 -2.71 13.28 1.81
C TRP A 303 -4.18 13.09 2.18
N ALA A 304 -4.57 11.89 2.62
CA ALA A 304 -5.95 11.60 3.00
C ALA A 304 -6.43 12.39 4.23
N GLU A 305 -5.52 12.73 5.16
CA GLU A 305 -5.83 13.43 6.41
C GLU A 305 -5.74 14.96 6.28
N ARG A 306 -5.10 15.45 5.22
CA ARG A 306 -4.93 16.88 4.96
C ARG A 306 -6.25 17.55 4.59
N PRO A 307 -6.67 18.66 5.23
CA PRO A 307 -7.92 19.33 4.89
C PRO A 307 -7.95 19.92 3.48
N ASP A 308 -6.81 20.36 2.94
CA ASP A 308 -6.74 21.00 1.63
C ASP A 308 -6.98 20.04 0.45
N THR A 309 -6.76 18.74 0.65
CA THR A 309 -6.88 17.71 -0.40
C THR A 309 -8.34 17.37 -0.75
N ILE A 310 -9.33 17.96 -0.07
CA ILE A 310 -10.72 17.96 -0.57
C ILE A 310 -10.83 18.72 -1.90
N ASN A 311 -9.93 19.67 -2.17
CA ASN A 311 -9.89 20.46 -3.40
C ASN A 311 -8.84 19.93 -4.40
N GLU A 312 -8.63 18.62 -4.38
CA GLU A 312 -7.67 17.91 -5.22
C GLU A 312 -8.18 16.48 -5.47
N VAL A 313 -7.87 15.93 -6.64
CA VAL A 313 -8.05 14.52 -6.94
C VAL A 313 -6.72 13.81 -6.71
N GLY A 314 -6.71 12.79 -5.86
CA GLY A 314 -5.51 11.96 -5.63
C GLY A 314 -5.47 10.77 -6.58
N SER A 315 -4.29 10.25 -6.89
CA SER A 315 -4.23 8.98 -7.60
C SER A 315 -4.64 7.80 -6.70
N VAL A 316 -5.05 6.69 -7.31
CA VAL A 316 -5.31 5.43 -6.59
C VAL A 316 -4.09 4.91 -5.81
N TYR A 317 -2.88 5.34 -6.17
CA TYR A 317 -1.66 5.11 -5.39
C TYR A 317 -1.55 6.06 -4.21
N THR A 318 -1.76 7.36 -4.40
CA THR A 318 -1.67 8.34 -3.29
C THR A 318 -2.58 7.97 -2.11
N VAL A 319 -3.76 7.41 -2.38
CA VAL A 319 -4.71 6.94 -1.36
C VAL A 319 -4.39 5.53 -0.82
N GLN A 320 -3.45 4.80 -1.41
CA GLN A 320 -3.13 3.41 -1.03
C GLN A 320 -2.72 3.34 0.45
N GLY A 321 -3.31 2.37 1.15
CA GLY A 321 -3.10 2.15 2.58
C GLY A 321 -4.05 2.95 3.49
N PHE A 322 -4.84 3.89 2.94
CA PHE A 322 -5.80 4.70 3.69
C PHE A 322 -7.24 4.19 3.53
N ASP A 323 -7.97 4.18 4.64
CA ASP A 323 -9.40 3.90 4.65
C ASP A 323 -10.18 5.21 4.68
N LEU A 324 -10.90 5.53 3.60
CA LEU A 324 -11.75 6.72 3.54
C LEU A 324 -13.16 6.43 4.06
N ASN A 325 -13.83 7.45 4.61
CA ASN A 325 -15.25 7.34 4.98
C ASN A 325 -16.14 7.30 3.73
N TYR A 326 -15.80 8.12 2.74
CA TYR A 326 -16.39 8.09 1.39
C TYR A 326 -15.29 8.32 0.37
N VAL A 327 -15.34 7.58 -0.73
CA VAL A 327 -14.44 7.76 -1.87
C VAL A 327 -15.27 8.02 -3.12
N GLY A 328 -14.94 9.09 -3.84
CA GLY A 328 -15.38 9.27 -5.22
C GLY A 328 -14.28 8.76 -6.14
N LEU A 329 -14.56 7.81 -7.02
CA LEU A 329 -13.59 7.27 -7.96
C LEU A 329 -13.95 7.74 -9.37
N ILE A 330 -13.05 8.49 -9.99
CA ILE A 330 -13.09 8.79 -11.42
C ILE A 330 -12.36 7.65 -12.15
N LEU A 331 -13.08 6.98 -13.05
CA LEU A 331 -12.47 6.07 -14.01
C LEU A 331 -12.06 6.90 -15.22
N GLY A 332 -10.76 7.08 -15.39
CA GLY A 332 -10.21 7.90 -16.46
C GLY A 332 -10.30 7.25 -17.84
N PRO A 333 -9.87 7.96 -18.89
CA PRO A 333 -10.13 7.64 -20.29
C PRO A 333 -9.55 6.32 -20.80
N SER A 334 -8.68 5.63 -20.05
CA SER A 334 -8.19 4.30 -20.42
C SER A 334 -9.24 3.21 -20.18
N VAL A 335 -10.23 3.44 -19.32
CA VAL A 335 -11.31 2.48 -19.03
C VAL A 335 -12.48 2.75 -19.97
N THR A 336 -12.74 1.80 -20.87
CA THR A 336 -13.82 1.88 -21.86
C THR A 336 -14.72 0.66 -21.80
N TYR A 337 -15.90 0.76 -22.39
CA TYR A 337 -16.85 -0.36 -22.50
C TYR A 337 -17.03 -0.77 -23.95
N ASP A 338 -16.93 -2.06 -24.21
CA ASP A 338 -17.26 -2.65 -25.50
C ASP A 338 -18.66 -3.27 -25.47
N ALA A 339 -19.62 -2.58 -26.10
CA ALA A 339 -21.00 -3.03 -26.18
C ALA A 339 -21.18 -4.31 -27.02
N GLN A 340 -20.25 -4.65 -27.92
CA GLN A 340 -20.36 -5.88 -28.74
C GLN A 340 -19.90 -7.10 -27.97
N ALA A 341 -18.80 -6.98 -27.22
CA ALA A 341 -18.25 -8.08 -26.41
C ALA A 341 -18.78 -8.10 -24.96
N ASP A 342 -19.64 -7.15 -24.58
CA ASP A 342 -20.26 -7.03 -23.25
C ASP A 342 -19.21 -7.00 -22.11
N CYS A 343 -18.10 -6.28 -22.33
CA CYS A 343 -16.98 -6.25 -21.38
C CYS A 343 -16.23 -4.92 -21.35
N LEU A 344 -15.50 -4.69 -20.26
CA LEU A 344 -14.59 -3.55 -20.14
C LEU A 344 -13.35 -3.78 -20.99
N ARG A 345 -12.96 -2.76 -21.76
CA ARG A 345 -11.69 -2.68 -22.48
C ARG A 345 -10.80 -1.63 -21.83
N LEU A 346 -9.54 -2.00 -21.63
CA LEU A 346 -8.51 -1.08 -21.15
C LEU A 346 -7.65 -0.67 -22.35
N ASP A 347 -7.55 0.64 -22.60
CA ASP A 347 -6.68 1.24 -23.61
C ASP A 347 -5.38 1.74 -22.96
N PRO A 348 -4.28 0.98 -23.04
CA PRO A 348 -3.03 1.36 -22.39
C PRO A 348 -2.38 2.61 -22.98
N THR A 349 -2.79 3.05 -24.18
CA THR A 349 -2.22 4.24 -24.83
C THR A 349 -2.69 5.55 -24.21
N ARG A 350 -3.79 5.51 -23.46
CA ARG A 350 -4.37 6.65 -22.73
C ARG A 350 -3.96 6.70 -21.26
N TYR A 351 -3.08 5.79 -20.86
CA TYR A 351 -2.55 5.72 -19.52
C TYR A 351 -1.27 6.56 -19.47
N GLU A 352 -1.35 7.71 -18.79
CA GLU A 352 -0.37 8.79 -18.87
C GLU A 352 0.83 8.61 -17.92
N ASP A 353 0.83 7.59 -17.06
CA ASP A 353 2.05 7.26 -16.32
C ASP A 353 3.05 6.49 -17.20
N GLY A 354 3.96 7.23 -17.82
CA GLY A 354 5.08 6.69 -18.59
C GLY A 354 6.03 5.80 -17.78
N ALA A 355 6.02 5.88 -16.43
CA ALA A 355 6.83 5.00 -15.60
C ALA A 355 6.30 3.55 -15.54
N ALA A 356 4.99 3.35 -15.73
CA ALA A 356 4.35 2.04 -15.77
C ALA A 356 4.71 1.23 -17.04
N PHE A 357 5.02 1.89 -18.16
CA PHE A 357 5.32 1.22 -19.43
C PHE A 357 6.79 1.16 -19.82
N ALA A 358 7.70 1.79 -19.06
CA ALA A 358 9.14 1.80 -19.32
C ALA A 358 9.84 0.41 -19.25
N GLY A 359 9.09 -0.70 -19.35
CA GLY A 359 9.60 -2.08 -19.45
C GLY A 359 8.93 -2.93 -20.54
N LYS A 360 7.87 -2.47 -21.23
CA LYS A 360 7.22 -3.25 -22.29
C LYS A 360 8.06 -3.40 -23.56
N ASP A 361 8.92 -2.42 -23.85
CA ASP A 361 9.66 -2.38 -25.11
C ASP A 361 10.79 -3.42 -25.20
N ALA A 362 11.18 -4.04 -24.06
CA ALA A 362 12.20 -5.10 -24.05
C ALA A 362 11.65 -6.49 -24.41
N GLU A 363 10.38 -6.80 -24.08
CA GLU A 363 9.81 -8.13 -24.35
C GLU A 363 9.07 -8.22 -25.70
N ILE A 364 8.56 -7.09 -26.22
CA ILE A 364 7.87 -7.09 -27.52
C ILE A 364 8.86 -7.25 -28.69
N SER A 365 10.13 -6.86 -28.52
CA SER A 365 11.17 -7.03 -29.57
C SER A 365 11.71 -8.46 -29.71
N GLN A 366 11.43 -9.39 -28.79
CA GLN A 366 11.93 -10.78 -28.88
C GLN A 366 10.88 -11.81 -29.33
N LYS A 367 9.60 -11.43 -29.47
CA LYS A 367 8.54 -12.33 -29.99
C LYS A 367 7.98 -11.91 -31.36
N GLY A 368 8.60 -10.94 -32.02
CA GLY A 368 8.14 -10.38 -33.31
C GLY A 368 8.90 -10.85 -34.57
N CYS A 369 9.78 -11.85 -34.50
CA CYS A 369 10.49 -12.38 -35.67
C CYS A 369 10.73 -13.89 -35.52
N THR A 370 9.73 -14.70 -35.87
CA THR A 370 9.88 -16.07 -36.43
C THR A 370 8.49 -16.67 -36.69
N SER A 371 7.85 -16.24 -37.78
CA SER A 371 6.86 -17.03 -38.52
C SER A 371 6.55 -16.29 -39.82
N GLY A 372 7.16 -16.78 -40.90
CA GLY A 372 7.16 -16.21 -42.25
C GLY A 372 8.34 -16.76 -43.01
#